data_AF-A0A1F2QDR8-F1
#
_entry.id   AF-A0A1F2QDR8-F1
#
_cell.length_a   1.000
_cell.length_b   1.000
_cell.length_c   1.000
_cell.angle_alpha   90.00
_cell.angle_beta   90.00
_cell.angle_gamma   90.00
#
_symmetry.space_group_name_H-M   'P 1'
#
loop_
_entity.id
_entity.type
_entity.pdbx_description
1 polymer ?
#
loop_
_entity_poly.entity_id
_entity_poly.type
_entity_poly.pdbx_seq_one_letter_code
_entity_poly.pdbx_strand_id
1 'polypeptide(L)'
;MQLSPTRILHSLAGAPSLDGCAPLSAPCAICGLDSERGMPWSRWQGTQFTDQNKIARYGSDAICEPCAWVHSWVAPPGIVLDPAKPKGPNLRMYSHFWSEADGYWCGNKADKARMRAWVLAPKSGAWFAAIADTGQKHVLPYTPLNRGAVGRVRFEEQTVILPVGDGGGLVAAMCSLLTAGPTKEEVGQGDYWVRSWRENEREIRAFERQWGSLRRRAWWTLALWLAQRDEDEHGRRREARQMAASNGRRPPGDTGRVPRAARHVAAEALGSAAGPDAGCQQASLFGGAVGDGAEP
;
A
#
# COMPACT_ATOMS: atom_id res chain seq x y z
N MET A 1 4.34 -10.39 33.26
CA MET A 1 5.26 -9.84 32.24
C MET A 1 4.45 -9.04 31.23
N GLN A 2 4.83 -7.79 30.92
CA GLN A 2 4.12 -7.01 29.89
C GLN A 2 4.45 -7.57 28.49
N LEU A 3 3.42 -7.83 27.67
CA LEU A 3 3.58 -8.35 26.30
C LEU A 3 3.59 -7.20 25.29
N SER A 4 4.45 -7.32 24.29
CA SER A 4 4.46 -6.49 23.07
C SER A 4 4.47 -7.40 21.84
N PRO A 5 4.06 -6.93 20.65
CA PRO A 5 4.14 -7.73 19.42
C PRO A 5 5.54 -8.27 19.14
N THR A 6 6.58 -7.50 19.44
CA THR A 6 7.99 -7.94 19.30
C THR A 6 8.34 -9.09 20.22
N ARG A 7 7.92 -9.04 21.50
CA ARG A 7 8.14 -10.13 22.47
C ARG A 7 7.36 -11.38 22.11
N ILE A 8 6.11 -11.22 21.66
CA ILE A 8 5.28 -12.34 21.21
C ILE A 8 5.99 -13.04 20.05
N LEU A 9 6.42 -12.27 19.03
CA LEU A 9 7.06 -12.87 17.87
C LEU A 9 8.42 -13.50 18.18
N HIS A 10 9.24 -12.84 19.00
CA HIS A 10 10.52 -13.39 19.45
C HIS A 10 10.32 -14.70 20.23
N SER A 11 9.31 -14.77 21.11
CA SER A 11 8.96 -16.00 21.84
C SER A 11 8.50 -17.11 20.90
N LEU A 12 7.66 -16.80 19.91
CA LEU A 12 7.22 -17.74 18.88
C LEU A 12 8.37 -18.26 18.01
N ALA A 13 9.45 -17.47 17.86
CA ALA A 13 10.67 -17.88 17.19
C ALA A 13 11.59 -18.76 18.06
N GLY A 14 11.17 -19.12 19.28
CA GLY A 14 11.98 -19.87 20.24
C GLY A 14 12.91 -19.00 21.08
N ALA A 15 12.63 -17.70 21.18
CA ALA A 15 13.43 -16.71 21.90
C ALA A 15 14.94 -16.77 21.57
N PRO A 16 15.32 -16.68 20.29
CA PRO A 16 16.72 -16.79 19.88
C PRO A 16 17.56 -15.73 20.58
N SER A 17 18.73 -16.15 21.09
CA SER A 17 19.72 -15.23 21.62
C SER A 17 20.35 -14.44 20.48
N LEU A 18 20.57 -13.14 20.70
CA LEU A 18 21.26 -12.27 19.76
C LEU A 18 22.65 -11.94 20.29
N ASP A 19 23.65 -12.06 19.41
CA ASP A 19 25.04 -11.76 19.78
C ASP A 19 25.18 -10.31 20.28
N GLY A 20 25.89 -10.15 21.39
CA GLY A 20 26.07 -8.86 22.06
C GLY A 20 24.93 -8.46 23.00
N CYS A 21 23.83 -9.21 23.09
CA CYS A 21 22.84 -9.02 24.14
C CYS A 21 23.31 -9.65 25.47
N ALA A 22 23.30 -8.85 26.53
CA ALA A 22 23.69 -9.23 27.90
C ALA A 22 22.55 -8.88 28.87
N PRO A 23 22.65 -9.27 30.16
CA PRO A 23 21.70 -8.82 31.18
C PRO A 23 21.50 -7.31 31.14
N LEU A 24 20.23 -6.87 31.18
CA LEU A 24 19.84 -5.48 31.04
C LEU A 24 19.02 -5.01 32.26
N SER A 25 19.39 -3.86 32.82
CA SER A 25 18.69 -3.24 33.96
C SER A 25 17.86 -2.01 33.58
N ALA A 26 17.90 -1.61 32.31
CA ALA A 26 17.18 -0.45 31.79
C ALA A 26 15.97 -0.87 30.92
N PRO A 27 14.89 -0.08 30.92
CA PRO A 27 13.73 -0.29 30.05
C PRO A 27 14.11 -0.06 28.58
N CYS A 28 13.56 -0.84 27.66
CA CYS A 28 13.85 -0.69 26.23
C CYS A 28 13.40 0.67 25.67
N ALA A 29 14.27 1.37 24.92
CA ALA A 29 13.92 2.60 24.21
C ALA A 29 12.80 2.40 23.18
N ILE A 30 12.83 1.29 22.43
CA ILE A 30 11.84 1.00 21.36
C ILE A 30 10.45 0.72 21.91
N CYS A 31 10.30 -0.30 22.76
CA CYS A 31 8.99 -0.73 23.24
C CYS A 31 8.60 -0.19 24.62
N GLY A 32 9.53 0.45 25.33
CA GLY A 32 9.30 1.02 26.68
C GLY A 32 9.30 -0.01 27.81
N LEU A 33 9.38 -1.31 27.49
CA LEU A 33 9.21 -2.40 28.44
C LEU A 33 10.54 -2.87 29.05
N ASP A 34 10.51 -3.28 30.32
CA ASP A 34 11.63 -3.89 31.04
C ASP A 34 11.96 -5.28 30.50
N SER A 35 13.23 -5.54 30.20
CA SER A 35 13.71 -6.80 29.62
C SER A 35 14.92 -7.29 30.38
N GLU A 36 15.02 -8.61 30.56
CA GLU A 36 16.16 -9.23 31.24
C GLU A 36 17.43 -9.18 30.40
N ARG A 37 17.30 -9.16 29.06
CA ARG A 37 18.41 -9.07 28.13
C ARG A 37 18.23 -7.95 27.11
N GLY A 38 19.36 -7.40 26.68
CA GLY A 38 19.44 -6.38 25.64
C GLY A 38 20.87 -5.88 25.46
N MET A 39 21.03 -4.75 24.80
CA MET A 39 22.33 -4.12 24.59
C MET A 39 22.24 -2.59 24.68
N PRO A 40 23.36 -1.89 24.90
CA PRO A 40 23.39 -0.44 24.90
C PRO A 40 22.83 0.15 23.61
N TRP A 41 21.98 1.16 23.74
CA TRP A 41 21.34 1.86 22.63
C TRP A 41 22.37 2.42 21.65
N SER A 42 23.43 3.04 22.16
CA SER A 42 24.53 3.60 21.36
C SER A 42 25.24 2.57 20.49
N ARG A 43 25.33 1.32 20.95
CA ARG A 43 25.91 0.21 20.19
C ARG A 43 24.97 -0.28 19.09
N TRP A 44 23.68 -0.35 19.37
CA TRP A 44 22.68 -0.89 18.43
C TRP A 44 22.25 0.12 17.36
N GLN A 45 21.98 1.37 17.75
CA GLN A 45 21.36 2.38 16.90
C GLN A 45 22.20 2.64 15.63
N GLY A 46 23.53 2.70 15.79
CA GLY A 46 24.43 3.11 14.71
C GLY A 46 24.05 4.46 14.10
N THR A 47 24.55 4.74 12.90
CA THR A 47 24.28 6.00 12.17
C THR A 47 23.07 5.92 11.24
N GLN A 48 22.54 4.72 10.98
CA GLN A 48 21.53 4.47 9.95
C GLN A 48 20.10 4.36 10.51
N PHE A 49 19.92 4.36 11.82
CA PHE A 49 18.59 4.36 12.42
C PHE A 49 17.95 5.75 12.24
N THR A 50 16.74 5.80 11.68
CA THR A 50 16.01 7.05 11.36
C THR A 50 14.68 7.18 12.11
N ASP A 51 14.34 6.21 12.95
CA ASP A 51 13.06 6.15 13.68
C ASP A 51 13.16 6.69 15.12
N GLN A 52 14.07 7.64 15.37
CA GLN A 52 14.26 8.23 16.71
C GLN A 52 12.98 8.86 17.26
N ASN A 53 12.11 9.37 16.39
CA ASN A 53 10.84 9.97 16.77
C ASN A 53 9.74 8.94 17.11
N LYS A 54 9.99 7.64 16.94
CA LYS A 54 9.02 6.56 17.19
C LYS A 54 9.33 5.74 18.44
N ILE A 55 10.44 6.02 19.13
CA ILE A 55 10.82 5.30 20.35
C ILE A 55 9.79 5.56 21.46
N ALA A 56 9.41 4.51 22.19
CA ALA A 56 8.42 4.64 23.24
C ALA A 56 8.96 5.32 24.51
N ARG A 57 10.26 5.23 24.77
CA ARG A 57 10.89 5.81 25.96
C ARG A 57 12.12 6.64 25.62
N TYR A 58 11.88 7.94 25.44
CA TYR A 58 12.94 8.93 25.30
C TYR A 58 13.87 8.90 26.52
N GLY A 59 15.18 8.90 26.27
CA GLY A 59 16.21 8.88 27.32
C GLY A 59 16.59 7.49 27.84
N SER A 60 15.96 6.42 27.37
CA SER A 60 16.52 5.08 27.59
C SER A 60 17.83 4.92 26.82
N ASP A 61 18.82 4.34 27.48
CA ASP A 61 20.14 4.02 26.94
C ASP A 61 20.26 2.55 26.50
N ALA A 62 19.13 1.86 26.33
CA ALA A 62 19.11 0.44 26.02
C ALA A 62 18.04 0.03 25.00
N ILE A 63 18.32 -1.06 24.27
CA ILE A 63 17.32 -1.80 23.50
C ILE A 63 17.22 -3.22 24.04
N CYS A 64 15.99 -3.72 24.21
CA CYS A 64 15.79 -5.12 24.60
C CYS A 64 16.06 -6.09 23.44
N GLU A 65 16.50 -7.30 23.78
CA GLU A 65 16.82 -8.36 22.82
C GLU A 65 15.66 -8.67 21.85
N PRO A 66 14.38 -8.76 22.26
CA PRO A 66 13.28 -8.95 21.32
C PRO A 66 13.13 -7.82 20.28
N CYS A 67 13.37 -6.56 20.67
CA CYS A 67 13.29 -5.44 19.75
C CYS A 67 14.52 -5.39 18.83
N ALA A 68 15.71 -5.71 19.34
CA ALA A 68 16.92 -5.81 18.52
C ALA A 68 16.81 -6.94 17.48
N TRP A 69 16.26 -8.09 17.87
CA TRP A 69 16.01 -9.22 16.99
C TRP A 69 15.04 -8.87 15.85
N VAL A 70 13.90 -8.22 16.16
CA VAL A 70 12.92 -7.82 15.12
C VAL A 70 13.50 -6.81 14.11
N HIS A 71 14.45 -5.98 14.53
CA HIS A 71 15.14 -5.05 13.65
C HIS A 71 16.31 -5.67 12.87
N SER A 72 16.71 -6.90 13.23
CA SER A 72 17.80 -7.60 12.57
C SER A 72 17.33 -8.23 11.25
N TRP A 73 18.29 -8.72 10.46
CA TRP A 73 17.97 -9.45 9.23
C TRP A 73 17.60 -10.90 9.52
N VAL A 74 16.35 -11.11 9.94
CA VAL A 74 15.82 -12.43 10.32
C VAL A 74 14.52 -12.73 9.56
N ALA A 75 14.28 -14.01 9.29
CA ALA A 75 13.06 -14.46 8.64
C ALA A 75 11.88 -14.50 9.62
N PRO A 76 10.64 -14.31 9.13
CA PRO A 76 9.45 -14.60 9.92
C PRO A 76 9.42 -16.06 10.40
N PRO A 77 8.93 -16.33 11.62
CA PRO A 77 8.72 -17.69 12.11
C PRO A 77 7.89 -18.52 11.12
N GLY A 78 8.33 -19.75 10.87
CA GLY A 78 7.67 -20.68 9.93
C GLY A 78 8.05 -20.50 8.46
N ILE A 79 8.85 -19.49 8.09
CA ILE A 79 9.38 -19.37 6.74
C ILE A 79 10.70 -20.13 6.62
N VAL A 80 10.75 -21.09 5.69
CA VAL A 80 11.95 -21.85 5.36
C VAL A 80 12.88 -20.98 4.52
N LEU A 81 14.14 -20.90 4.94
CA LEU A 81 15.18 -20.16 4.22
C LEU A 81 15.65 -20.94 3.00
N ASP A 82 15.78 -20.25 1.87
CA ASP A 82 16.46 -20.78 0.69
C ASP A 82 17.98 -20.66 0.90
N PRO A 83 18.72 -21.79 1.02
CA PRO A 83 20.15 -21.76 1.28
C PRO A 83 20.96 -21.12 0.13
N ALA A 84 20.39 -21.01 -1.07
CA ALA A 84 21.03 -20.36 -2.20
C ALA A 84 20.98 -18.82 -2.15
N LYS A 85 20.18 -18.23 -1.25
CA LYS A 85 20.00 -16.78 -1.15
C LYS A 85 20.71 -16.24 0.09
N PRO A 86 21.87 -15.56 -0.05
CA PRO A 86 22.69 -15.12 1.07
C PRO A 86 21.99 -14.07 1.95
N LYS A 87 21.03 -13.32 1.38
CA LYS A 87 20.10 -12.49 2.15
C LYS A 87 18.71 -13.11 2.03
N GLY A 88 18.36 -13.94 3.01
CA GLY A 88 17.03 -14.52 3.13
C GLY A 88 15.92 -13.47 3.36
N PRO A 89 14.66 -13.88 3.47
CA PRO A 89 13.56 -12.97 3.81
C PRO A 89 13.83 -12.23 5.13
N ASN A 90 13.46 -10.95 5.18
CA ASN A 90 13.50 -10.12 6.39
C ASN A 90 12.07 -9.90 6.91
N LEU A 91 11.87 -9.90 8.23
CA LEU A 91 10.60 -9.55 8.88
C LEU A 91 9.92 -8.33 8.27
N ARG A 92 10.67 -7.23 8.04
CA ARG A 92 10.12 -5.97 7.51
C ARG A 92 9.43 -6.10 6.15
N MET A 93 9.73 -7.15 5.39
CA MET A 93 9.13 -7.42 4.08
C MET A 93 7.72 -8.01 4.16
N TYR A 94 7.28 -8.41 5.36
CA TYR A 94 6.01 -9.08 5.58
C TYR A 94 5.09 -8.27 6.47
N SER A 95 3.80 -8.48 6.28
CA SER A 95 2.80 -8.14 7.27
C SER A 95 2.69 -9.28 8.28
N HIS A 96 2.54 -8.94 9.55
CA HIS A 96 2.49 -9.87 10.68
C HIS A 96 1.16 -9.77 11.39
N PHE A 97 0.53 -10.91 11.61
CA PHE A 97 -0.77 -11.02 12.26
C PHE A 97 -0.68 -12.06 13.36
N TRP A 98 -1.28 -11.75 14.50
CA TRP A 98 -1.37 -12.69 15.60
C TRP A 98 -2.62 -12.42 16.41
N SER A 99 -3.28 -13.49 16.83
CA SER A 99 -4.31 -13.48 17.87
C SER A 99 -4.13 -14.69 18.77
N GLU A 100 -4.63 -14.62 20.01
CA GLU A 100 -4.64 -15.79 20.91
C GLU A 100 -5.44 -16.96 20.32
N ALA A 101 -6.48 -16.68 19.54
CA ALA A 101 -7.36 -17.70 18.95
C ALA A 101 -6.79 -18.36 17.69
N ASP A 102 -6.17 -17.57 16.79
CA ASP A 102 -5.75 -18.04 15.46
C ASP A 102 -4.24 -18.29 15.36
N GLY A 103 -3.49 -17.94 16.40
CA GLY A 103 -2.03 -18.00 16.39
C GLY A 103 -1.40 -16.97 15.45
N TYR A 104 -0.13 -17.23 15.09
CA TYR A 104 0.66 -16.33 14.25
C TYR A 104 0.62 -16.74 12.78
N TRP A 105 0.55 -15.74 11.91
CA TRP A 105 0.90 -15.90 10.51
C TRP A 105 1.46 -14.60 9.94
N CYS A 106 2.21 -14.72 8.85
CA CYS A 106 2.65 -13.58 8.05
C CYS A 106 2.25 -13.73 6.59
N GLY A 107 2.09 -12.60 5.91
CA GLY A 107 1.78 -12.55 4.49
C GLY A 107 2.43 -11.36 3.81
N ASN A 108 2.44 -11.36 2.49
CA ASN A 108 2.95 -10.26 1.67
C ASN A 108 1.81 -9.61 0.86
N LYS A 109 2.14 -8.69 -0.04
CA LYS A 109 1.15 -7.95 -0.85
C LYS A 109 0.23 -8.84 -1.71
N ALA A 110 0.64 -10.07 -2.03
CA ALA A 110 -0.20 -11.04 -2.73
C ALA A 110 -1.33 -11.59 -1.84
N ASP A 111 -1.15 -11.63 -0.52
CA ASP A 111 -2.10 -12.19 0.44
C ASP A 111 -3.18 -11.18 0.88
N LYS A 112 -3.40 -10.09 0.15
CA LYS A 112 -4.34 -9.01 0.52
C LYS A 112 -5.74 -9.51 0.84
N ALA A 113 -6.25 -10.50 0.11
CA ALA A 113 -7.56 -11.09 0.37
C ALA A 113 -7.62 -11.73 1.78
N ARG A 114 -6.57 -12.47 2.17
CA ARG A 114 -6.43 -13.08 3.50
C ARG A 114 -6.25 -12.01 4.58
N MET A 115 -5.42 -11.00 4.32
CA MET A 115 -5.24 -9.87 5.24
C MET A 115 -6.54 -9.12 5.49
N ARG A 116 -7.31 -8.85 4.43
CA ARG A 116 -8.65 -8.23 4.52
C ARG A 116 -9.59 -9.07 5.36
N ALA A 117 -9.69 -10.37 5.08
CA ALA A 117 -10.53 -11.28 5.85
C ALA A 117 -10.13 -11.28 7.34
N TRP A 118 -8.83 -11.33 7.63
CA TRP A 118 -8.34 -11.30 8.99
C TRP A 118 -8.63 -9.97 9.70
N VAL A 119 -8.36 -8.83 9.07
CA VAL A 119 -8.56 -7.49 9.66
C VAL A 119 -10.04 -7.22 9.95
N LEU A 120 -10.95 -7.69 9.09
CA LEU A 120 -12.39 -7.46 9.23
C LEU A 120 -13.07 -8.47 10.15
N ALA A 121 -12.49 -9.66 10.33
CA ALA A 121 -13.07 -10.66 11.23
C ALA A 121 -13.05 -10.16 12.69
N PRO A 122 -14.10 -10.41 13.47
CA PRO A 122 -14.10 -10.14 14.91
C PRO A 122 -12.88 -10.76 15.61
N LYS A 123 -12.41 -10.11 16.67
CA LYS A 123 -11.26 -10.56 17.46
C LYS A 123 -11.67 -10.70 18.93
N SER A 124 -11.23 -11.78 19.55
CA SER A 124 -11.32 -12.02 20.98
C SER A 124 -9.91 -12.10 21.58
N GLY A 125 -9.77 -11.75 22.86
CA GLY A 125 -8.48 -11.83 23.55
C GLY A 125 -7.46 -10.80 23.06
N ALA A 126 -6.18 -11.13 23.23
CA ALA A 126 -5.07 -10.32 22.76
C ALA A 126 -4.76 -10.56 21.28
N TRP A 127 -4.45 -9.49 20.54
CA TRP A 127 -4.11 -9.60 19.12
C TRP A 127 -3.35 -8.36 18.62
N PHE A 128 -2.63 -8.50 17.50
CA PHE A 128 -2.01 -7.38 16.80
C PHE A 128 -1.99 -7.60 15.28
N ALA A 129 -1.89 -6.51 14.54
CA ALA A 129 -1.61 -6.54 13.09
C ALA A 129 -0.64 -5.43 12.69
N ALA A 130 0.49 -5.84 12.14
CA ALA A 130 1.51 -5.00 11.54
C ALA A 130 1.45 -5.21 10.02
N ILE A 131 1.00 -4.21 9.27
CA ILE A 131 0.77 -4.31 7.83
C ILE A 131 1.84 -3.50 7.11
N ALA A 132 2.68 -4.19 6.34
CA ALA A 132 3.72 -3.63 5.49
C ALA A 132 3.27 -3.64 4.02
N ASP A 133 3.46 -2.52 3.31
CA ASP A 133 3.18 -2.38 1.88
C ASP A 133 4.46 -2.34 1.05
N THR A 134 5.45 -1.56 1.50
CA THR A 134 6.72 -1.30 0.80
C THR A 134 7.78 -2.35 1.12
N GLY A 135 7.69 -2.97 2.30
CA GLY A 135 8.73 -3.86 2.81
C GLY A 135 10.04 -3.15 3.20
N GLN A 136 10.04 -1.81 3.27
CA GLN A 136 11.25 -1.02 3.57
C GLN A 136 11.36 -0.66 5.06
N LYS A 137 10.23 -0.57 5.76
CA LYS A 137 10.14 -0.04 7.13
C LYS A 137 9.84 -1.15 8.15
N HIS A 138 10.37 -1.01 9.36
CA HIS A 138 9.98 -1.89 10.46
C HIS A 138 8.63 -1.45 11.02
N VAL A 139 7.58 -2.25 10.76
CA VAL A 139 6.21 -1.97 11.22
C VAL A 139 5.95 -2.60 12.59
N LEU A 140 6.42 -3.84 12.78
CA LEU A 140 6.15 -4.66 13.97
C LEU A 140 6.56 -4.00 15.31
N PRO A 141 7.73 -3.34 15.44
CA PRO A 141 8.14 -2.73 16.70
C PRO A 141 7.19 -1.68 17.26
N TYR A 142 6.50 -0.97 16.38
CA TYR A 142 5.59 0.13 16.71
C TYR A 142 4.13 -0.30 16.67
N THR A 143 3.87 -1.60 16.55
CA THR A 143 2.52 -2.14 16.44
C THR A 143 1.87 -2.20 17.82
N PRO A 144 0.63 -1.71 17.98
CA PRO A 144 -0.09 -1.82 19.24
C PRO A 144 -0.54 -3.26 19.48
N LEU A 145 -0.45 -3.70 20.75
CA LEU A 145 -1.15 -4.90 21.21
C LEU A 145 -2.57 -4.51 21.65
N ASN A 146 -3.58 -5.16 21.08
CA ASN A 146 -4.98 -4.94 21.42
C ASN A 146 -5.45 -5.98 22.43
N ARG A 147 -6.47 -5.62 23.22
CA ARG A 147 -7.17 -6.52 24.15
C ARG A 147 -8.66 -6.27 23.99
N GLY A 148 -9.35 -7.13 23.23
CA GLY A 148 -10.78 -6.99 22.93
C GLY A 148 -11.11 -6.68 21.46
N ALA A 149 -12.39 -6.46 21.19
CA ALA A 149 -12.93 -6.42 19.83
C ALA A 149 -12.57 -5.15 19.05
N VAL A 150 -12.51 -4.00 19.71
CA VAL A 150 -12.05 -2.75 19.10
C VAL A 150 -10.54 -2.70 19.20
N GLY A 151 -9.86 -2.49 18.07
CA GLY A 151 -8.42 -2.43 18.08
C GLY A 151 -7.82 -1.53 17.03
N ARG A 152 -6.51 -1.44 17.14
CA ARG A 152 -5.64 -0.61 16.32
C ARG A 152 -4.71 -1.53 15.55
N VAL A 153 -4.48 -1.21 14.30
CA VAL A 153 -3.46 -1.87 13.48
C VAL A 153 -2.40 -0.85 13.13
N ARG A 154 -1.18 -1.32 12.87
CA ARG A 154 -0.14 -0.47 12.31
C ARG A 154 -0.08 -0.73 10.83
N PHE A 155 -0.38 0.26 10.02
CA PHE A 155 -0.22 0.21 8.57
C PHE A 155 0.93 1.14 8.18
N GLU A 156 2.06 0.53 7.79
CA GLU A 156 3.33 1.23 7.61
C GLU A 156 3.70 2.07 8.86
N GLU A 157 3.66 3.40 8.75
CA GLU A 157 3.99 4.33 9.84
C GLU A 157 2.76 4.86 10.57
N GLN A 158 1.56 4.50 10.12
CA GLN A 158 0.32 5.03 10.66
C GLN A 158 -0.36 3.99 11.54
N THR A 159 -0.74 4.40 12.76
CA THR A 159 -1.65 3.60 13.59
C THR A 159 -3.08 3.89 13.16
N VAL A 160 -3.77 2.87 12.67
CA VAL A 160 -5.14 2.95 12.17
C VAL A 160 -6.08 2.36 13.24
N ILE A 161 -7.03 3.16 13.71
CA ILE A 161 -8.11 2.67 14.57
C ILE A 161 -9.13 1.98 13.66
N LEU A 162 -9.42 0.71 13.92
CA LEU A 162 -10.45 -0.02 13.17
C LEU A 162 -11.84 0.49 13.58
N PRO A 163 -12.76 0.66 12.62
CA PRO A 163 -14.13 1.05 12.92
C PRO A 163 -14.85 -0.04 13.74
N VAL A 164 -15.71 0.40 14.64
CA VAL A 164 -16.63 -0.50 15.35
C VAL A 164 -17.86 -0.72 14.46
N GLY A 165 -18.25 -1.97 14.22
CA GLY A 165 -19.40 -2.29 13.38
C GLY A 165 -19.04 -2.45 11.89
N ASP A 166 -19.67 -1.66 11.01
CA ASP A 166 -19.63 -1.85 9.55
C ASP A 166 -18.33 -1.37 8.87
N GLY A 167 -17.17 -1.74 9.42
CA GLY A 167 -15.89 -1.55 8.72
C GLY A 167 -15.82 -2.31 7.40
N GLY A 168 -16.50 -3.45 7.33
CA GLY A 168 -16.61 -4.25 6.12
C GLY A 168 -17.31 -3.51 4.98
N GLY A 169 -18.34 -2.70 5.29
CA GLY A 169 -19.12 -1.95 4.31
C GLY A 169 -18.28 -1.00 3.46
N LEU A 170 -17.35 -0.25 4.05
CA LEU A 170 -16.48 0.65 3.28
C LEU A 170 -15.57 -0.14 2.33
N VAL A 171 -14.93 -1.22 2.82
CA VAL A 171 -14.03 -2.04 2.00
C VAL A 171 -14.80 -2.71 0.86
N ALA A 172 -15.99 -3.24 1.14
CA ALA A 172 -16.87 -3.83 0.14
C ALA A 172 -17.29 -2.80 -0.92
N ALA A 173 -17.72 -1.61 -0.49
CA ALA A 173 -18.11 -0.53 -1.38
C ALA A 173 -16.94 -0.05 -2.27
N MET A 174 -15.73 0.03 -1.71
CA MET A 174 -14.52 0.31 -2.50
C MET A 174 -14.22 -0.80 -3.52
N CYS A 175 -14.35 -2.08 -3.14
CA CYS A 175 -14.19 -3.19 -4.10
C CYS A 175 -15.20 -3.09 -5.25
N SER A 176 -16.47 -2.83 -4.94
CA SER A 176 -17.52 -2.65 -5.94
C SER A 176 -17.25 -1.47 -6.86
N LEU A 177 -16.84 -0.32 -6.31
CA LEU A 177 -16.53 0.86 -7.11
C LEU A 177 -15.32 0.64 -8.01
N LEU A 178 -14.23 0.06 -7.49
CA LEU A 178 -13.06 -0.29 -8.30
C LEU A 178 -13.41 -1.27 -9.44
N THR A 179 -14.31 -2.21 -9.17
CA THR A 179 -14.82 -3.15 -10.18
C THR A 179 -15.64 -2.46 -11.26
N ALA A 180 -16.40 -1.40 -10.91
CA ALA A 180 -17.16 -0.63 -11.88
C ALA A 180 -16.27 0.11 -12.89
N GLY A 181 -15.09 0.58 -12.48
CA GLY A 181 -14.14 1.21 -13.38
C GLY A 181 -13.18 2.22 -12.75
N PRO A 182 -13.61 3.06 -11.78
CA PRO A 182 -12.72 4.01 -11.13
C PRO A 182 -11.43 3.38 -10.60
N THR A 183 -10.33 4.09 -10.74
CA THR A 183 -9.02 3.67 -10.24
C THR A 183 -8.89 3.92 -8.73
N LYS A 184 -7.88 3.29 -8.10
CA LYS A 184 -7.57 3.57 -6.69
C LYS A 184 -7.17 5.03 -6.45
N GLU A 185 -6.56 5.69 -7.44
CA GLU A 185 -6.18 7.10 -7.33
C GLU A 185 -7.42 8.00 -7.28
N GLU A 186 -8.34 7.84 -8.24
CA GLU A 186 -9.60 8.57 -8.28
C GLU A 186 -10.42 8.31 -7.01
N VAL A 187 -10.58 7.05 -6.62
CA VAL A 187 -11.28 6.69 -5.37
C VAL A 187 -10.52 7.22 -4.16
N GLY A 188 -9.19 7.32 -4.17
CA GLY A 188 -8.39 7.85 -3.07
C GLY A 188 -8.52 9.36 -2.88
N GLN A 189 -8.57 10.11 -3.98
CA GLN A 189 -8.62 11.58 -4.00
C GLN A 189 -10.05 12.12 -3.97
N GLY A 190 -11.00 11.39 -4.55
CA GLY A 190 -12.37 11.86 -4.78
C GLY A 190 -12.50 12.66 -6.07
N ASP A 191 -11.40 12.78 -6.82
CA ASP A 191 -11.29 13.49 -8.09
C ASP A 191 -11.34 12.47 -9.22
N TYR A 192 -12.56 12.23 -9.71
CA TYR A 192 -12.81 11.26 -10.77
C TYR A 192 -12.62 11.90 -12.15
N TRP A 193 -11.99 11.16 -13.07
CA TRP A 193 -11.84 11.59 -14.44
C TRP A 193 -13.19 11.65 -15.16
N VAL A 194 -13.29 12.48 -16.20
CA VAL A 194 -14.51 12.67 -17.00
C VAL A 194 -15.05 11.33 -17.52
N ARG A 195 -14.17 10.40 -17.91
CA ARG A 195 -14.55 9.07 -18.37
C ARG A 195 -15.23 8.26 -17.27
N SER A 196 -14.64 8.22 -16.07
CA SER A 196 -15.18 7.49 -14.93
C SER A 196 -16.55 8.02 -14.53
N TRP A 197 -16.72 9.35 -14.53
CA TRP A 197 -18.01 10.01 -14.35
C TRP A 197 -19.04 9.58 -15.40
N ARG A 198 -18.70 9.68 -16.69
CA ARG A 198 -19.63 9.30 -17.77
C ARG A 198 -20.07 7.84 -17.70
N GLU A 199 -19.17 6.94 -17.34
CA GLU A 199 -19.44 5.50 -17.36
C GLU A 199 -20.04 4.98 -16.04
N ASN A 200 -19.83 5.66 -14.92
CA ASN A 200 -20.16 5.14 -13.58
C ASN A 200 -20.74 6.21 -12.64
N GLU A 201 -21.42 7.24 -13.19
CA GLU A 201 -21.94 8.38 -12.41
C GLU A 201 -22.77 7.92 -11.20
N ARG A 202 -23.67 6.96 -11.40
CA ARG A 202 -24.59 6.49 -10.37
C ARG A 202 -23.83 5.87 -9.19
N GLU A 203 -22.88 4.99 -9.49
CA GLU A 203 -22.03 4.30 -8.51
C GLU A 203 -21.15 5.31 -7.77
N ILE A 204 -20.50 6.23 -8.49
CA ILE A 204 -19.66 7.27 -7.89
C ILE A 204 -20.50 8.14 -6.95
N ARG A 205 -21.66 8.66 -7.38
CA ARG A 205 -22.51 9.50 -6.51
C ARG A 205 -22.99 8.74 -5.28
N ALA A 206 -23.39 7.48 -5.43
CA ALA A 206 -23.83 6.66 -4.31
C ALA A 206 -22.71 6.44 -3.29
N PHE A 207 -21.51 6.09 -3.78
CA PHE A 207 -20.34 5.91 -2.96
C PHE A 207 -19.92 7.19 -2.23
N GLU A 208 -19.80 8.32 -2.94
CA GLU A 208 -19.38 9.58 -2.33
C GLU A 208 -20.40 10.10 -1.31
N ARG A 209 -21.71 9.98 -1.59
CA ARG A 209 -22.75 10.37 -0.62
C ARG A 209 -22.64 9.59 0.69
N GLN A 210 -22.34 8.29 0.61
CA GLN A 210 -22.31 7.43 1.79
C GLN A 210 -20.97 7.52 2.53
N TRP A 211 -19.85 7.54 1.79
CA TRP A 211 -18.52 7.30 2.36
C TRP A 211 -17.55 8.46 2.18
N GLY A 212 -17.82 9.44 1.31
CA GLY A 212 -16.88 10.51 0.95
C GLY A 212 -16.40 11.34 2.13
N SER A 213 -17.20 11.47 3.19
CA SER A 213 -16.83 12.18 4.43
C SER A 213 -15.72 11.49 5.25
N LEU A 214 -15.47 10.19 5.02
CA LEU A 214 -14.40 9.43 5.67
C LEU A 214 -13.05 9.60 4.97
N ARG A 215 -13.00 10.29 3.83
CA ARG A 215 -11.76 10.58 3.11
C ARG A 215 -10.75 11.27 4.02
N ARG A 216 -9.45 10.99 3.80
CA ARG A 216 -8.32 11.47 4.63
C ARG A 216 -8.25 10.89 6.05
N ARG A 217 -9.17 10.02 6.46
CA ARG A 217 -9.04 9.25 7.70
C ARG A 217 -8.06 8.10 7.50
N ALA A 218 -7.33 7.73 8.55
CA ALA A 218 -6.40 6.59 8.53
C ALA A 218 -7.05 5.29 8.02
N TRP A 219 -8.30 5.05 8.44
CA TRP A 219 -9.09 3.91 8.00
C TRP A 219 -9.38 3.91 6.50
N TRP A 220 -9.62 5.07 5.89
CA TRP A 220 -9.83 5.18 4.44
C TRP A 220 -8.65 4.64 3.65
N THR A 221 -7.44 5.07 4.03
CA THR A 221 -6.20 4.66 3.36
C THR A 221 -6.01 3.15 3.45
N LEU A 222 -6.21 2.57 4.64
CA LEU A 222 -6.10 1.12 4.82
C LEU A 222 -7.21 0.37 4.08
N ALA A 223 -8.46 0.83 4.15
CA ALA A 223 -9.59 0.21 3.47
C ALA A 223 -9.38 0.17 1.95
N LEU A 224 -8.89 1.27 1.35
CA LEU A 224 -8.57 1.34 -0.07
C LEU A 224 -7.38 0.46 -0.45
N TRP A 225 -6.40 0.33 0.45
CA TRP A 225 -5.28 -0.58 0.25
C TRP A 225 -5.72 -2.05 0.26
N LEU A 226 -6.63 -2.42 1.18
CA LEU A 226 -7.24 -3.74 1.31
C LEU A 226 -8.24 -4.06 0.20
N ALA A 227 -8.89 -3.05 -0.37
CA ALA A 227 -9.85 -3.23 -1.45
C ALA A 227 -9.16 -3.79 -2.70
N GLN A 228 -9.78 -4.81 -3.30
CA GLN A 228 -9.32 -5.42 -4.54
C GLN A 228 -10.48 -5.41 -5.53
N ARG A 229 -10.16 -5.06 -6.78
CA ARG A 229 -11.06 -5.16 -7.91
C ARG A 229 -11.30 -6.64 -8.23
N ASP A 230 -12.54 -6.97 -8.56
CA ASP A 230 -12.87 -8.24 -9.19
C ASP A 230 -12.51 -8.13 -10.68
N GLU A 231 -11.40 -8.73 -11.08
CA GLU A 231 -10.88 -8.61 -12.45
C GLU A 231 -11.78 -9.34 -13.47
N ASP A 232 -12.45 -10.42 -13.08
CA ASP A 232 -13.35 -11.17 -13.96
C ASP A 232 -14.61 -10.36 -14.26
N GLU A 233 -15.24 -9.81 -13.22
CA GLU A 233 -16.41 -8.94 -13.39
C GLU A 233 -16.05 -7.64 -14.11
N HIS A 234 -14.90 -7.05 -13.80
CA HIS A 234 -14.42 -5.88 -14.52
C HIS A 234 -14.20 -6.18 -16.01
N GLY A 235 -13.61 -7.34 -16.33
CA GLY A 235 -13.43 -7.83 -17.70
C GLY A 235 -14.76 -7.96 -18.44
N ARG A 236 -15.72 -8.69 -17.86
CA ARG A 236 -17.07 -8.87 -18.43
C ARG A 236 -17.76 -7.53 -18.72
N ARG A 237 -17.68 -6.58 -17.79
CA ARG A 237 -18.25 -5.24 -17.97
C ARG A 237 -17.58 -4.47 -19.10
N ARG A 238 -16.24 -4.56 -19.18
CA ARG A 238 -15.46 -3.88 -20.23
C ARG A 238 -15.79 -4.45 -21.61
N GLU A 239 -15.93 -5.76 -21.74
CA GLU A 239 -16.32 -6.43 -22.99
C GLU A 239 -17.74 -6.05 -23.41
N ALA A 240 -18.70 -6.08 -22.49
CA ALA A 240 -20.09 -5.68 -22.78
C ALA A 240 -20.17 -4.22 -23.27
N ARG A 241 -19.38 -3.31 -22.70
CA ARG A 241 -19.27 -1.90 -23.15
C ARG A 241 -18.69 -1.80 -24.56
N GLN A 242 -17.65 -2.59 -24.87
CA GLN A 242 -17.04 -2.60 -26.21
C GLN A 242 -18.03 -3.10 -27.26
N MET A 243 -18.78 -4.17 -26.97
CA MET A 243 -19.81 -4.71 -27.89
C MET A 243 -20.96 -3.72 -28.11
N ALA A 244 -21.41 -3.02 -27.07
CA ALA A 244 -22.44 -1.99 -27.21
C ALA A 244 -21.96 -0.81 -28.08
N ALA A 245 -20.69 -0.40 -27.93
CA ALA A 245 -20.10 0.66 -28.73
C ALA A 245 -19.89 0.27 -30.21
N SER A 246 -19.54 -1.00 -30.49
CA SER A 246 -19.40 -1.48 -31.87
C SER A 246 -20.74 -1.60 -32.59
N ASN A 247 -21.79 -2.05 -31.90
CA ASN A 247 -23.13 -2.20 -32.49
C ASN A 247 -23.82 -0.84 -32.71
N GLY A 248 -23.46 0.19 -31.96
CA GLY A 248 -23.94 1.57 -32.13
C GLY A 248 -23.25 2.35 -33.27
N ARG A 249 -22.12 1.87 -33.80
CA ARG A 249 -21.52 2.44 -35.02
C ARG A 249 -22.30 1.96 -36.22
N ARG A 250 -23.39 2.65 -36.54
CA ARG A 250 -24.03 2.58 -37.86
C ARG A 250 -22.90 2.79 -38.90
N PRO A 251 -22.70 1.87 -39.86
CA PRO A 251 -21.70 2.09 -40.90
C PRO A 251 -21.95 3.47 -41.50
N PRO A 252 -20.91 4.28 -41.77
CA PRO A 252 -21.10 5.57 -42.42
C PRO A 252 -21.92 5.27 -43.66
N GLY A 253 -23.17 5.74 -43.63
CA GLY A 253 -24.09 5.56 -44.74
C GLY A 253 -23.35 6.05 -45.97
N ASP A 254 -23.30 5.18 -46.96
CA ASP A 254 -23.04 5.51 -48.34
C ASP A 254 -23.89 6.76 -48.67
N THR A 255 -23.32 7.94 -48.47
CA THR A 255 -23.89 9.19 -48.92
C THR A 255 -23.80 9.09 -50.42
N GLY A 256 -24.88 8.57 -51.01
CA GLY A 256 -24.98 8.22 -52.41
C GLY A 256 -24.18 9.19 -53.25
N ARG A 257 -23.07 8.70 -53.78
CA ARG A 257 -22.25 9.42 -54.73
C ARG A 257 -23.10 9.61 -55.97
N VAL A 258 -23.81 10.74 -56.04
CA VAL A 258 -24.49 11.17 -57.26
C VAL A 258 -23.44 11.18 -58.38
N PRO A 259 -23.68 10.49 -59.52
CA PRO A 259 -22.73 10.46 -60.62
C PRO A 259 -22.49 11.89 -61.11
N ARG A 260 -21.27 12.39 -60.90
CA ARG A 260 -20.84 13.72 -61.35
C ARG A 260 -20.61 13.67 -62.87
N ALA A 261 -21.69 13.72 -63.63
CA ALA A 261 -21.64 14.08 -65.03
C ALA A 261 -21.58 15.61 -65.16
N ALA A 262 -20.58 16.06 -65.92
CA ALA A 262 -20.47 17.38 -66.55
C ALA A 262 -20.53 18.63 -65.63
N ARG A 263 -19.35 19.18 -65.31
CA ARG A 263 -19.08 20.62 -65.50
C ARG A 263 -17.57 20.91 -65.38
N HIS A 264 -16.94 20.92 -66.54
CA HIS A 264 -15.72 21.68 -66.81
C HIS A 264 -16.10 23.14 -67.11
N VAL A 265 -15.08 24.01 -67.03
CA VAL A 265 -15.02 25.42 -67.45
C VAL A 265 -15.42 26.44 -66.37
N ALA A 266 -14.41 26.96 -65.63
CA ALA A 266 -13.90 28.33 -65.83
C ALA A 266 -12.82 28.68 -64.78
N ALA A 267 -11.63 29.02 -65.31
CA ALA A 267 -10.63 30.01 -64.87
C ALA A 267 -10.16 30.01 -63.40
N GLU A 268 -8.92 29.63 -63.05
CA GLU A 268 -7.66 30.37 -63.29
C GLU A 268 -7.77 31.89 -63.08
N ALA A 269 -7.25 32.40 -61.95
CA ALA A 269 -6.16 33.39 -61.93
C ALA A 269 -5.82 33.86 -60.49
N LEU A 270 -4.51 34.02 -60.26
CA LEU A 270 -3.82 34.74 -59.16
C LEU A 270 -3.73 33.98 -57.81
N GLY A 271 -2.55 33.74 -57.22
CA GLY A 271 -1.18 34.14 -57.51
C GLY A 271 -0.31 33.77 -56.31
N SER A 272 0.91 33.29 -56.61
CA SER A 272 1.95 32.81 -55.70
C SER A 272 2.39 33.80 -54.61
N ALA A 273 2.75 33.29 -53.42
CA ALA A 273 3.91 33.78 -52.66
C ALA A 273 4.43 32.74 -51.65
N ALA A 274 5.63 32.26 -51.95
CA ALA A 274 6.69 31.66 -51.14
C ALA A 274 6.66 31.75 -49.59
N GLY A 275 7.17 30.69 -48.96
CA GLY A 275 8.22 30.81 -47.93
C GLY A 275 8.05 29.98 -46.65
N PRO A 276 9.14 29.46 -46.04
CA PRO A 276 9.15 28.17 -45.33
C PRO A 276 9.39 28.26 -43.81
N ASP A 277 9.35 27.08 -43.18
CA ASP A 277 10.02 26.65 -41.94
C ASP A 277 9.90 27.48 -40.66
N ALA A 278 9.26 26.86 -39.65
CA ALA A 278 9.66 27.02 -38.25
C ALA A 278 9.24 25.79 -37.43
N GLY A 279 10.22 24.95 -37.11
CA GLY A 279 10.10 23.90 -36.10
C GLY A 279 9.97 24.49 -34.70
N CYS A 280 9.21 23.82 -33.84
CA CYS A 280 9.17 24.10 -32.41
C CYS A 280 9.79 22.91 -31.65
N GLN A 281 11.05 23.08 -31.27
CA GLN A 281 11.73 22.33 -30.22
C GLN A 281 11.58 23.09 -28.91
N GLN A 282 10.97 22.47 -27.88
CA GLN A 282 11.14 22.77 -26.45
C GLN A 282 10.70 21.52 -25.67
N ALA A 283 11.33 21.02 -24.61
CA ALA A 283 12.59 21.29 -23.95
C ALA A 283 12.91 20.04 -23.11
N SER A 284 14.13 19.52 -23.19
CA SER A 284 14.68 18.55 -22.25
C SER A 284 15.61 19.29 -21.28
N LEU A 285 15.18 19.47 -20.03
CA LEU A 285 16.02 19.95 -18.94
C LEU A 285 15.61 19.21 -17.68
N PHE A 286 16.46 18.31 -17.19
CA PHE A 286 17.01 18.27 -15.83
C PHE A 286 17.85 16.99 -15.69
N GLY A 287 19.13 17.13 -16.07
CA GLY A 287 20.21 16.29 -15.55
C GLY A 287 20.72 16.89 -14.25
N GLY A 288 21.20 16.02 -13.37
CA GLY A 288 21.85 16.38 -12.10
C GLY A 288 22.48 15.14 -11.47
N ALA A 289 23.47 14.57 -12.15
CA ALA A 289 24.35 13.54 -11.61
C ALA A 289 25.59 14.22 -11.01
N VAL A 290 25.88 13.89 -9.76
CA VAL A 290 27.15 14.13 -9.05
C VAL A 290 27.49 12.73 -8.52
N GLY A 291 28.62 12.09 -8.80
CA GLY A 291 29.94 12.56 -9.15
C GLY A 291 30.89 11.82 -8.21
N ASP A 292 31.19 10.56 -8.53
CA ASP A 292 32.14 9.70 -7.81
C ASP A 292 33.57 10.20 -8.01
N GLY A 293 34.29 10.34 -6.91
CA GLY A 293 35.73 10.57 -6.88
C GLY A 293 36.36 9.69 -5.79
N ALA A 294 36.82 8.50 -6.21
CA ALA A 294 37.98 7.80 -5.66
C ALA A 294 39.24 8.56 -6.14
N GLU A 295 40.42 8.63 -5.51
CA GLU A 295 41.20 7.94 -4.47
C GLU A 295 42.45 8.85 -4.24
N PRO A 296 43.50 8.54 -3.47
CA PRO A 296 43.73 7.43 -2.51
C PRO A 296 43.84 7.88 -1.04
#